data_AF-A0A375IWP6-F1
#
_entry.id   AF-A0A375IWP6-F1
#
_cell.length_a   1.000
_cell.length_b   1.000
_cell.length_c   1.000
_cell.angle_alpha   90.00
_cell.angle_beta   90.00
_cell.angle_gamma   90.00
#
_symmetry.space_group_name_H-M   'P 1'
#
loop_
_entity.id
_entity.type
_entity.pdbx_description
1 polymer ?
#
loop_
_entity_poly.entity_id
_entity_poly.type
_entity_poly.pdbx_seq_one_letter_code
_entity_poly.pdbx_strand_id
1 'polypeptide(L)'
;MKTGWMTEDDLQELTGKKRWSAQARWLEAAFRIEPLRRGDGRVMMTWETYRALEAKKAGVGTSDVVPLTPAARSVLRKVTFAGRAA
;
A
#
# COMPACT_ATOMS: atom_id res chain seq x y z
N MET A 1 -9.28 4.17 -19.13
CA MET A 1 -8.96 4.32 -17.69
C MET A 1 -8.02 3.18 -17.32
N LYS A 2 -6.84 3.46 -16.76
CA LYS A 2 -5.90 2.41 -16.32
C LYS A 2 -6.42 1.84 -14.99
N THR A 3 -6.77 0.55 -14.96
CA THR A 3 -7.26 -0.18 -13.78
C THR A 3 -6.40 -1.42 -13.58
N GLY A 4 -6.11 -1.78 -12.32
CA GLY A 4 -5.26 -2.92 -11.97
C GLY A 4 -3.87 -2.55 -11.44
N TRP A 5 -2.90 -3.46 -11.63
CA TRP A 5 -1.52 -3.29 -11.19
C TRP A 5 -0.80 -2.21 -11.99
N MET A 6 -0.07 -1.34 -11.30
CA MET A 6 0.79 -0.36 -11.96
C MET A 6 2.03 -1.06 -12.50
N THR A 7 2.35 -0.78 -13.77
CA THR A 7 3.60 -1.22 -14.37
C THR A 7 4.75 -0.31 -13.92
N GLU A 8 5.98 -0.73 -14.17
CA GLU A 8 7.17 0.07 -13.86
C GLU A 8 7.19 1.41 -14.60
N ASP A 9 6.69 1.41 -15.84
CA ASP A 9 6.58 2.59 -16.68
C ASP A 9 5.56 3.59 -16.10
N ASP A 10 4.40 3.09 -15.65
CA ASP A 10 3.39 3.92 -14.96
C ASP A 10 3.96 4.60 -13.70
N LEU A 11 4.74 3.85 -12.91
CA LEU A 11 5.39 4.39 -11.72
C LEU A 11 6.46 5.42 -12.08
N GLN A 12 7.16 5.22 -13.19
CA GLN A 12 8.15 6.17 -13.69
C GLN A 12 7.50 7.46 -14.20
N GLU A 13 6.38 7.37 -14.94
CA GLU A 13 5.60 8.55 -15.37
C GLU A 13 5.10 9.35 -14.15
N LEU A 14 4.58 8.67 -13.13
CA LEU A 14 4.02 9.32 -11.95
C LEU A 14 5.05 9.96 -11.03
N THR A 15 6.18 9.29 -10.81
CA THR A 15 7.21 9.76 -9.88
C THR A 15 8.27 10.62 -10.57
N GLY A 16 8.37 10.53 -11.90
CA GLY A 16 9.48 11.09 -12.67
C GLY A 16 10.84 10.44 -12.35
N LYS A 17 10.87 9.28 -11.69
CA LYS A 17 12.10 8.59 -11.24
C LYS A 17 12.22 7.22 -11.89
N LYS A 18 13.42 6.93 -12.42
CA LYS A 18 13.77 5.64 -13.05
C LYS A 18 14.23 4.56 -12.07
N ARG A 19 14.73 4.95 -10.88
CA ARG A 19 15.23 4.00 -9.87
C ARG A 19 14.13 3.58 -8.91
N TRP A 20 13.89 2.28 -8.73
CA TRP A 20 12.87 1.72 -7.84
C TRP A 20 12.99 2.22 -6.39
N SER A 21 14.22 2.34 -5.88
CA SER A 21 14.47 2.87 -4.54
C SER A 21 14.07 4.34 -4.40
N ALA A 22 14.25 5.13 -5.48
CA ALA A 22 13.87 6.54 -5.50
C ALA A 22 12.35 6.71 -5.65
N GLN A 23 11.70 5.85 -6.42
CA GLN A 23 10.23 5.79 -6.50
C GLN A 23 9.63 5.48 -5.12
N ALA A 24 10.18 4.50 -4.41
CA ALA A 24 9.72 4.14 -3.06
C ALA A 24 9.87 5.29 -2.06
N ARG A 25 11.03 5.98 -2.06
CA ARG A 25 11.27 7.16 -1.21
C ARG A 25 10.36 8.33 -1.58
N TRP A 26 10.04 8.50 -2.85
CA TRP A 26 9.10 9.52 -3.29
C TRP A 26 7.69 9.25 -2.76
N LEU A 27 7.23 7.99 -2.86
CA LEU A 27 5.91 7.59 -2.33
C LEU A 27 5.82 7.76 -0.81
N GLU A 28 6.90 7.42 -0.10
CA GLU A 28 7.02 7.67 1.34
C GLU A 28 6.98 9.16 1.67
N ALA A 29 7.70 10.00 0.93
CA ALA A 29 7.66 11.45 1.14
C ALA A 29 6.28 12.06 0.80
N ALA A 30 5.63 11.58 -0.27
CA ALA A 30 4.38 12.12 -0.79
C ALA A 30 3.16 11.74 0.04
N PHE A 31 3.15 10.51 0.57
CA PHE A 31 1.98 9.92 1.23
C PHE A 31 2.25 9.42 2.66
N ARG A 32 3.50 9.49 3.15
CA ARG A 32 3.94 8.95 4.44
C ARG A 32 3.58 7.48 4.63
N ILE A 33 3.65 6.70 3.55
CA ILE A 33 3.46 5.25 3.59
C ILE A 33 4.73 4.54 3.11
N GLU A 34 4.98 3.36 3.64
CA GLU A 34 5.99 2.46 3.09
C GLU A 34 5.35 1.64 1.96
N PRO A 35 5.70 1.88 0.68
CA PRO A 35 5.11 1.13 -0.42
C PRO A 35 5.63 -0.30 -0.42
N LEU A 36 4.75 -1.26 -0.69
CA LEU A 36 5.13 -2.67 -0.81
C LEU A 36 6.18 -2.85 -1.88
N ARG A 37 7.22 -3.60 -1.52
CA ARG A 37 8.26 -4.02 -2.46
C ARG A 37 8.14 -5.52 -2.67
N ARG A 38 8.20 -5.96 -3.91
CA ARG A 38 8.39 -7.38 -4.24
C ARG A 38 9.76 -7.83 -3.74
N GLY A 39 9.99 -9.14 -3.61
CA GLY A 39 11.32 -9.71 -3.32
C GLY A 39 12.42 -9.22 -4.26
N ASP A 40 12.06 -8.79 -5.48
CA ASP A 40 12.97 -8.23 -6.49
C ASP A 40 13.28 -6.72 -6.30
N GLY A 41 12.71 -6.07 -5.29
CA GLY A 41 12.90 -4.63 -4.99
C GLY A 41 12.01 -3.68 -5.80
N ARG A 42 11.16 -4.20 -6.70
CA ARG A 42 10.16 -3.42 -7.44
C ARG A 42 9.01 -2.99 -6.53
N VAL A 43 8.57 -1.74 -6.70
CA VAL A 43 7.38 -1.23 -5.99
C VAL A 43 6.13 -1.88 -6.58
N MET A 44 5.29 -2.45 -5.71
CA MET A 44 4.00 -3.02 -6.06
C MET A 44 2.89 -2.13 -5.55
N MET A 45 2.16 -1.51 -6.47
CA MET A 45 0.98 -0.69 -6.15
C MET A 45 -0.06 -0.85 -7.25
N THR A 46 -1.33 -0.75 -6.88
CA THR A 46 -2.46 -0.70 -7.82
C THR A 46 -2.91 0.74 -8.01
N TRP A 47 -3.49 1.03 -9.17
CA TRP A 47 -4.04 2.36 -9.47
C TRP A 47 -5.14 2.77 -8.48
N GLU A 48 -5.93 1.81 -8.00
CA GLU A 48 -6.95 2.00 -6.95
C GLU A 48 -6.35 2.49 -5.63
N THR A 49 -5.27 1.84 -5.18
CA THR A 49 -4.57 2.25 -3.95
C THR A 49 -3.97 3.65 -4.10
N TYR A 50 -3.38 3.95 -5.25
CA TYR A 50 -2.86 5.30 -5.52
C TYR A 50 -3.95 6.37 -5.46
N ARG A 51 -5.09 6.15 -6.14
CA ARG A 51 -6.25 7.05 -6.12
C ARG A 51 -6.76 7.30 -4.72
N ALA A 52 -6.83 6.25 -3.91
CA ALA A 52 -7.32 6.37 -2.55
C ALA A 52 -6.33 7.12 -1.63
N LEU A 53 -5.02 6.97 -1.85
CA LEU A 53 -3.98 7.77 -1.19
C LEU A 53 -4.01 9.24 -1.62
N GLU A 54 -4.23 9.50 -2.90
CA GLU A 54 -4.40 10.85 -3.45
C GLU A 54 -5.65 11.52 -2.87
N ALA A 55 -6.78 10.83 -2.82
CA ALA A 55 -8.01 11.33 -2.20
C ALA A 55 -7.82 11.63 -0.70
N LYS A 56 -7.07 10.79 0.02
CA LYS A 56 -6.69 11.04 1.42
C LYS A 56 -5.80 12.28 1.56
N LYS A 57 -4.84 12.46 0.66
CA LYS A 57 -3.96 13.63 0.64
C LYS A 57 -4.70 14.92 0.28
N ALA A 58 -5.65 14.84 -0.64
CA ALA A 58 -6.51 15.96 -1.04
C ALA A 58 -7.57 16.32 0.03
N GLY A 59 -7.74 15.48 1.06
CA GLY A 59 -8.72 15.70 2.13
C GLY A 59 -10.17 15.42 1.71
N VAL A 60 -10.38 14.72 0.58
CA VAL A 60 -11.71 14.48 -0.02
C VAL A 60 -12.19 13.04 0.22
N GLY A 61 -11.31 12.11 0.62
CA GLY A 61 -11.64 10.68 0.73
C GLY A 61 -12.10 10.24 2.12
N THR A 62 -13.37 9.82 2.24
CA THR A 62 -13.87 8.99 3.33
C THR A 62 -13.12 7.66 3.35
N SER A 63 -12.65 7.31 4.54
CA SER A 63 -11.61 6.34 4.84
C SER A 63 -12.11 4.90 4.88
N ASP A 64 -11.74 4.11 3.88
CA ASP A 64 -11.61 2.64 3.99
C ASP A 64 -10.51 2.14 3.02
N VAL A 65 -9.32 2.71 3.16
CA VAL A 65 -8.13 2.12 2.53
C VAL A 65 -7.47 1.28 3.59
N VAL A 66 -7.57 -0.06 3.47
CA VAL A 66 -6.65 -0.95 4.19
C VAL A 66 -5.29 -0.75 3.54
N PRO A 67 -4.35 -0.03 4.17
CA PRO A 67 -3.03 0.11 3.60
C PRO A 67 -2.43 -1.30 3.57
N LEU A 68 -1.90 -1.71 2.41
CA LEU A 68 -1.17 -2.97 2.26
C LEU A 68 0.21 -2.89 2.94
N THR A 69 0.32 -2.24 4.11
CA THR A 69 1.53 -2.25 4.91
C THR A 69 1.70 -3.64 5.53
N PRO A 70 2.93 -4.13 5.73
CA PRO A 70 3.17 -5.39 6.45
C PRO A 70 2.60 -5.40 7.89
N ALA A 71 2.29 -4.23 8.44
CA ALA A 71 1.61 -4.06 9.72
C ALA A 71 0.10 -4.38 9.69
N ALA A 72 -0.52 -4.48 8.51
CA ALA A 72 -1.93 -4.87 8.34
C ALA A 72 -2.13 -6.40 8.42
N ARG A 73 -1.29 -7.12 9.18
CA ARG A 73 -1.62 -8.49 9.56
C ARG A 73 -2.73 -8.41 10.59
N SER A 74 -3.93 -8.85 10.19
CA SER A 74 -5.03 -9.11 11.12
C SER A 74 -4.48 -9.90 12.32
N VAL A 75 -4.47 -9.26 13.49
CA VAL A 75 -3.96 -9.88 14.72
C VAL A 75 -4.83 -11.11 14.96
N LEU A 76 -4.24 -12.30 14.87
CA LEU A 76 -4.94 -13.54 15.15
C LEU A 76 -5.43 -13.44 16.59
N ARG A 77 -6.75 -13.26 16.79
CA ARG A 77 -7.31 -13.26 18.15
C ARG A 77 -6.97 -14.62 18.76
N LYS A 78 -6.25 -14.62 19.88
CA LYS A 78 -6.08 -15.83 20.69
C LYS A 78 -7.46 -16.27 21.13
N VAL A 79 -7.98 -17.32 20.51
CA VAL A 79 -9.18 -18.01 20.99
C VAL A 79 -8.73 -18.82 22.20
N THR A 80 -8.96 -18.29 23.40
CA THR A 80 -8.80 -19.06 24.63
C THR A 80 -9.99 -20.02 24.72
N PHE A 81 -9.76 -21.30 24.41
CA PHE A 81 -10.75 -22.34 24.68
C PHE A 81 -10.79 -22.56 26.19
N ALA A 82 -11.80 -21.99 26.87
CA ALA A 82 -12.09 -22.35 28.25
C ALA A 82 -12.68 -23.77 28.23
N GLY A 83 -11.85 -24.76 28.54
CA GLY A 83 -12.25 -26.16 28.64
C GLY A 83 -13.41 -26.32 29.63
N ARG A 84 -14.51 -26.89 29.15
CA ARG A 84 -15.63 -27.34 29.99
C ARG A 84 -15.26 -28.71 30.55
N ALA A 85 -14.94 -28.76 31.84
CA ALA A 85 -14.90 -29.99 32.60
C ALA A 85 -16.35 -30.48 32.80
N ALA A 86 -16.61 -31.74 32.44
CA ALA A 86 -17.77 -32.53 32.84
C ALA A 86 -17.29 -33.97 33.03
#